data_AF-A0A445JU15-F1
#
_entry.id   AF-A0A445JU15-F1
#
_cell.length_a   1.000
_cell.length_b   1.000
_cell.length_c   1.000
_cell.angle_alpha   90.00
_cell.angle_beta   90.00
_cell.angle_gamma   90.00
#
_symmetry.space_group_name_H-M   'P 1'
#
loop_
_entity.id
_entity.type
_entity.pdbx_description
1 polymer ?
#
loop_
_entity_poly.entity_id
_entity_poly.type
_entity_poly.pdbx_seq_one_letter_code
_entity_poly.pdbx_strand_id
1 'polypeptide(L)' 'MEDFAVRGKEPEDEVQIYTWKDATLRELTDLVKEVAPAARRRNAKLSFAFIFPDKNGRFKRSVIGDYLDVSIL' A
#
# COMPACT_ATOMS: atom_id res chain seq x y z
N MET A 1 -9.73 -7.94 -5.36
CA MET A 1 -8.92 -9.18 -5.60
C MET A 1 -9.00 -9.56 -7.07
N GLU A 2 -10.14 -9.33 -7.72
CA GLU A 2 -10.29 -9.40 -9.17
C GLU A 2 -9.29 -8.50 -9.91
N ASP A 3 -8.99 -7.30 -9.40
CA ASP A 3 -8.01 -6.36 -10.01
C ASP A 3 -6.57 -6.88 -10.05
N PHE A 4 -6.27 -7.94 -9.30
CA PHE A 4 -4.96 -8.60 -9.28
C PHE A 4 -5.04 -10.03 -9.80
N ALA A 5 -6.16 -10.44 -10.40
CA ALA A 5 -6.32 -11.82 -10.88
C ALA A 5 -5.55 -12.10 -12.18
N VAL A 6 -5.27 -11.05 -12.96
CA VAL A 6 -4.63 -11.15 -14.28
C VAL A 6 -3.36 -10.29 -14.27
N ARG A 7 -2.21 -10.92 -14.53
CA ARG A 7 -0.93 -10.24 -14.67
C ARG A 7 -0.99 -9.24 -15.83
N GLY A 8 -0.49 -8.01 -15.64
CA GLY A 8 -0.56 -6.95 -16.65
C GLY A 8 -1.91 -6.21 -16.70
N LYS A 9 -2.76 -6.42 -15.70
CA LYS A 9 -4.04 -5.71 -15.49
C LYS A 9 -4.11 -5.08 -14.10
N GLU A 10 -2.95 -4.80 -13.52
CA GLU A 10 -2.84 -4.06 -12.27
C GLU A 10 -3.49 -2.65 -12.41
N PRO A 11 -3.97 -2.04 -11.31
CA PRO A 11 -4.61 -0.72 -11.36
C PRO A 11 -3.71 0.34 -12.00
N GLU A 12 -4.29 1.23 -12.81
CA GLU A 12 -3.53 2.28 -13.52
C GLU A 12 -2.86 3.27 -12.57
N ASP A 13 -3.42 3.48 -11.38
CA ASP A 13 -2.93 4.40 -10.35
C ASP A 13 -1.83 3.77 -9.46
N GLU A 14 -0.93 2.97 -10.03
CA GLU A 14 0.18 2.34 -9.31
C GLU A 14 1.30 3.35 -9.01
N VAL A 15 1.81 3.33 -7.77
CA VAL A 15 2.96 4.13 -7.34
C VAL A 15 4.16 3.23 -7.13
N GLN A 16 5.25 3.52 -7.86
CA GLN A 16 6.54 2.86 -7.65
C GLN A 16 7.33 3.54 -6.54
N ILE A 17 7.78 2.77 -5.55
CA ILE A 17 8.52 3.27 -4.39
C ILE A 17 9.88 2.56 -4.31
N TYR A 18 10.97 3.34 -4.35
CA TYR A 18 12.32 2.84 -4.09
C TYR A 18 12.64 2.99 -2.60
N THR A 19 12.86 1.86 -1.91
CA THR A 19 13.13 1.84 -0.47
C THR A 19 13.92 0.59 -0.05
N TRP A 20 14.29 0.50 1.22
CA TRP A 20 15.01 -0.62 1.81
C TRP A 20 14.07 -1.68 2.37
N LYS A 21 14.59 -2.90 2.60
CA LYS A 21 13.79 -4.05 3.07
C LYS A 21 13.25 -3.84 4.50
N ASP A 22 13.92 -3.02 5.29
CA ASP A 22 13.58 -2.68 6.66
C ASP A 22 12.68 -1.44 6.78
N ALA A 23 12.20 -0.89 5.67
CA ALA A 23 11.28 0.22 5.67
C ALA A 23 10.00 -0.09 6.46
N THR A 24 9.69 0.81 7.39
CA THR A 24 8.53 0.73 8.27
C THR A 24 7.25 1.18 7.54
N LEU A 25 6.08 0.79 8.07
CA LEU A 25 4.80 1.29 7.54
C LEU A 25 4.70 2.82 7.64
N ARG A 26 5.36 3.45 8.62
CA ARG A 26 5.43 4.90 8.77
C ARG A 26 6.17 5.53 7.59
N GLU A 27 7.39 5.07 7.31
CA GLU A 27 8.19 5.58 6.18
C GLU A 27 7.46 5.37 4.86
N LEU A 28 6.82 4.21 4.67
CA LEU A 28 5.98 3.96 3.50
C LEU A 28 4.79 4.94 3.41
N THR A 29 4.15 5.28 4.53
CA THR A 29 3.03 6.24 4.50
C THR A 29 3.51 7.67 4.24
N ASP A 30 4.68 8.07 4.73
CA ASP A 30 5.26 9.37 4.43
C ASP A 30 5.55 9.51 2.92
N LEU A 31 6.11 8.47 2.28
CA LEU A 31 6.31 8.43 0.83
C LEU A 31 4.99 8.48 0.06
N VAL A 32 3.96 7.74 0.50
CA VAL A 32 2.62 7.79 -0.13
C VAL A 32 2.01 9.19 -0.05
N LYS A 33 2.21 9.91 1.07
CA LYS A 33 1.72 11.30 1.23
C LYS A 33 2.38 12.26 0.25
N GLU A 34 3.61 12.02 -0.21
CA GLU A 34 4.26 12.88 -1.19
C GLU A 34 3.51 12.88 -2.53
N VAL A 35 2.99 11.72 -2.93
CA VAL A 35 2.35 11.51 -4.25
C VAL A 35 0.82 11.54 -4.21
N ALA A 36 0.20 11.24 -3.06
CA ALA A 36 -1.26 11.17 -2.90
C ALA A 36 -1.74 12.20 -1.86
N PRO A 37 -2.16 13.41 -2.26
CA PRO A 37 -2.58 14.47 -1.33
C PRO A 37 -3.72 14.07 -0.38
N ALA A 38 -4.61 13.15 -0.81
CA ALA A 38 -5.70 12.63 0.02
C ALA A 38 -5.19 11.90 1.29
N ALA A 39 -3.99 11.32 1.25
CA ALA A 39 -3.36 10.65 2.38
C ALA A 39 -2.88 11.63 3.48
N ARG A 40 -2.84 12.94 3.21
CA ARG A 40 -2.47 13.99 4.18
C ARG A 40 -3.64 14.49 5.03
N ARG A 41 -4.87 14.04 4.73
CA ARG A 41 -6.06 14.46 5.48
C ARG A 41 -5.95 13.97 6.92
N ARG A 42 -6.41 14.78 7.88
CA ARG A 42 -6.52 14.34 9.28
C ARG A 42 -7.35 13.07 9.34
N ASN A 43 -6.90 12.10 10.13
CA ASN A 43 -7.52 10.78 10.27
C ASN A 43 -7.55 9.96 8.97
N ALA A 44 -6.70 10.26 7.99
CA ALA A 44 -6.50 9.37 6.86
C ALA A 44 -6.02 8.01 7.39
N LYS A 45 -6.68 6.95 6.92
CA LYS A 45 -6.35 5.57 7.24
C LYS A 45 -5.71 4.93 6.02
N LEU A 46 -4.48 4.45 6.18
CA LEU A 46 -3.76 3.71 5.16
C LEU A 46 -3.70 2.24 5.58
N SER A 47 -4.34 1.37 4.80
CA SER A 47 -4.36 -0.08 5.05
C SER A 47 -3.34 -0.78 4.16
N PHE A 48 -2.41 -1.51 4.77
CA PHE A 48 -1.33 -2.19 4.07
C PHE A 48 -1.59 -3.69 3.95
N ALA A 49 -1.34 -4.23 2.76
CA ALA A 49 -1.38 -5.67 2.51
C ALA A 49 -0.34 -6.04 1.45
N PHE A 50 0.27 -7.22 1.59
CA PHE A 50 1.03 -7.82 0.51
C PHE A 50 0.09 -8.45 -0.51
N ILE A 51 0.37 -8.23 -1.79
CA ILE A 51 -0.24 -8.93 -2.92
C ILE A 51 0.88 -9.76 -3.58
N PHE A 52 0.75 -11.07 -3.58
CA PHE A 52 1.78 -11.97 -4.12
C PHE A 52 1.17 -13.24 -4.72
N PRO A 53 1.77 -13.82 -5.79
CA PRO A 53 1.28 -15.05 -6.38
C PRO A 53 1.50 -16.24 -5.44
N ASP A 54 0.52 -17.13 -5.38
CA ASP A 54 0.71 -18.43 -4.77
C ASP A 54 1.37 -19.42 -5.75
N LYS A 55 1.58 -20.66 -5.29
CA LYS A 55 2.20 -21.72 -6.09
C LYS A 55 1.46 -22.05 -7.40
N ASN A 56 0.19 -21.67 -7.53
CA ASN A 56 -0.63 -21.87 -8.72
C ASN A 56 -0.71 -20.59 -9.58
N GLY A 57 0.09 -19.57 -9.27
CA GLY A 57 0.08 -18.28 -9.95
C GLY A 57 -1.10 -17.38 -9.60
N ARG A 58 -1.92 -17.74 -8.59
CA ARG A 58 -3.05 -16.91 -8.17
C ARG A 58 -2.59 -15.92 -7.12
N PHE A 59 -2.84 -14.64 -7.33
CA PHE A 59 -2.49 -13.63 -6.34
C PHE A 59 -3.30 -13.79 -5.06
N LYS A 60 -2.61 -13.68 -3.93
CA LYS A 60 -3.16 -13.69 -2.57
C LYS A 60 -2.90 -12.37 -1.89
N ARG A 61 -3.83 -11.99 -1.01
CA ARG A 61 -3.71 -10.82 -0.15
C ARG A 61 -3.36 -11.27 1.27
N SER A 62 -2.31 -10.71 1.84
CA SER A 62 -1.98 -10.84 3.26
C SER A 62 -2.00 -9.47 3.92
N VAL A 63 -2.98 -9.22 4.78
CA VAL A 63 -3.09 -7.94 5.50
C VAL A 63 -1.95 -7.81 6.50
N ILE A 64 -1.32 -6.64 6.52
CA ILE A 64 -0.21 -6.32 7.43
C ILE A 64 -0.75 -5.50 8.61
N GLY A 65 -1.53 -4.46 8.32
CA GLY A 65 -2.10 -3.59 9.33
C GLY A 65 -2.55 -2.25 8.77
N ASP A 66 -2.98 -1.39 9.68
CA ASP A 66 -3.49 -0.06 9.39
C ASP A 66 -2.61 1.00 10.03
N TYR A 67 -2.33 2.08 9.29
CA TYR A 67 -1.75 3.31 9.82
C TYR A 67 -2.83 4.39 9.87
N LEU A 68 -3.01 5.00 11.04
CA LEU A 68 -3.91 6.14 11.21
C LEU A 68 -3.07 7.38 11.49
N ASP A 69 -3.21 8.40 10.65
CA ASP A 69 -2.63 9.70 10.95
C ASP A 69 -3.47 10.41 12.01
N VAL A 70 -3.11 10.13 13.27
CA VAL A 70 -3.47 10.96 14.41
C VAL A 70 -2.43 12.06 14.47
N SER A 71 -2.68 13.14 13.72
CA SER A 71 -1.97 14.40 13.95
C SER A 71 -2.23 14.82 15.40
N ILE A 72 -1.32 14.49 16.31
CA ILE A 72 -1.38 14.93 17.70
C ILE A 72 -1.06 16.43 17.66
N LEU A 73 -2.08 17.26 17.88
CA LEU A 73 -1.89 18.63 18.35
C LEU A 73 -1.65 18.60 19.86
#